data_AF-A0A271IXI9-F1
#
_entry.id   AF-A0A271IXI9-F1
#
_cell.length_a   1.000
_cell.length_b   1.000
_cell.length_c   1.000
_cell.angle_alpha   90.00
_cell.angle_beta   90.00
_cell.angle_gamma   90.00
#
_symmetry.space_group_name_H-M   'P 1'
#
loop_
_entity.id
_entity.type
_entity.pdbx_description
1 polymer ?
#
loop_
_entity_poly.entity_id
_entity_poly.type
_entity_poly.pdbx_seq_one_letter_code
_entity_poly.pdbx_strand_id
1 'polypeptide(L)'
;MDFTAVDLRVGTVVEAVVEGDALRLTIDLGGVQREATTHVTENYGPDDVRGTQVVVVTNGPEPVVLAAVSPSQGAVLLRPDRPVADGTQVV
;
A
#
# COMPACT_ATOMS: atom_id res chain seq x y z
N MET A 1 5.09 7.41 23.24
CA MET A 1 4.23 7.80 22.11
C MET A 1 3.43 6.57 21.76
N ASP A 2 2.11 6.68 21.72
CA ASP A 2 1.24 5.53 21.49
C ASP A 2 0.99 5.37 19.99
N PHE A 3 1.80 4.54 19.34
CA PHE A 3 1.64 4.18 17.93
C PHE A 3 0.60 3.07 17.72
N THR A 4 0.04 2.51 18.80
CA THR A 4 -0.90 1.37 18.73
C THR A 4 -2.30 1.76 18.27
N ALA A 5 -2.59 3.05 18.16
CA ALA A 5 -3.88 3.55 17.67
C ALA A 5 -4.06 3.38 16.15
N VAL A 6 -3.00 3.09 15.39
CA VAL A 6 -3.05 2.89 13.94
C VAL A 6 -2.78 1.42 13.63
N ASP A 7 -3.74 0.75 12.99
CA ASP A 7 -3.57 -0.64 12.55
C ASP A 7 -2.88 -0.64 11.19
N LEU A 8 -1.60 -1.03 11.18
CA LEU A 8 -0.77 -1.11 9.99
C LEU A 8 -0.57 -2.57 9.60
N ARG A 9 -0.79 -2.88 8.33
CA ARG A 9 -0.71 -4.23 7.78
C ARG A 9 0.13 -4.25 6.51
N VAL A 10 0.85 -5.35 6.31
CA VAL A 10 1.42 -5.68 5.00
C VAL A 10 0.37 -6.40 4.16
N GLY A 11 0.25 -6.04 2.89
CA GLY A 11 -0.59 -6.76 1.92
C GLY A 11 0.00 -6.79 0.53
N THR A 12 -0.47 -7.73 -0.29
CA THR A 12 -0.03 -7.88 -1.69
C THR A 12 -1.03 -7.24 -2.63
N VAL A 13 -0.56 -6.44 -3.58
CA VAL A 13 -1.39 -5.85 -4.63
C VAL A 13 -1.78 -6.96 -5.62
N VAL A 14 -3.06 -7.32 -5.68
CA VAL A 14 -3.57 -8.36 -6.60
C VAL A 14 -4.10 -7.79 -7.90
N GLU A 15 -4.53 -6.53 -7.88
CA GLU A 15 -4.99 -5.75 -9.03
C GLU A 15 -4.56 -4.30 -8.88
N ALA A 16 -4.25 -3.66 -10.01
CA ALA A 16 -3.96 -2.24 -10.08
C ALA A 16 -4.52 -1.68 -11.38
N VAL A 17 -5.19 -0.52 -11.29
CA VAL A 17 -5.72 0.19 -12.45
C VAL A 17 -5.41 1.68 -12.34
N VAL A 18 -5.18 2.33 -13.48
CA VAL A 18 -5.00 3.78 -13.52
C VAL A 18 -6.37 4.46 -13.40
N GLU A 19 -6.48 5.41 -12.47
CA GLU A 19 -7.67 6.24 -12.26
C GLU A 19 -7.26 7.71 -12.21
N GLY A 20 -7.36 8.41 -13.34
CA GLY A 20 -6.90 9.79 -13.44
C GLY A 20 -5.38 9.91 -13.24
N ASP A 21 -4.97 10.66 -12.22
CA ASP A 21 -3.57 10.82 -11.79
C ASP A 21 -3.18 9.87 -10.65
N ALA A 22 -4.02 8.90 -10.31
CA ALA A 22 -3.80 7.94 -9.25
C ALA A 22 -3.80 6.48 -9.75
N LEU A 23 -3.36 5.57 -8.89
CA LEU A 23 -3.60 4.14 -9.02
C LEU A 23 -4.66 3.71 -8.03
N ARG A 24 -5.70 3.00 -8.49
CA ARG A 24 -6.61 2.25 -7.64
C ARG A 24 -6.08 0.82 -7.52
N LEU A 25 -5.77 0.42 -6.29
CA LEU A 25 -5.15 -0.86 -5.97
C LEU A 25 -6.15 -1.74 -5.22
N THR A 26 -6.21 -3.02 -5.58
CA THR A 26 -6.85 -4.06 -4.77
C THR A 26 -5.76 -4.82 -4.04
N ILE A 27 -5.82 -4.85 -2.72
CA ILE A 27 -4.76 -5.36 -1.83
C ILE A 27 -5.31 -6.53 -1.03
N ASP A 28 -4.66 -7.69 -1.10
CA ASP A 28 -4.93 -8.84 -0.24
C ASP A 28 -4.20 -8.68 1.10
N LEU A 29 -4.96 -8.72 2.19
CA LEU A 29 -4.52 -8.59 3.58
C LEU A 29 -4.66 -9.91 4.34
N GLY A 30 -4.44 -11.05 3.67
CA GLY A 30 -4.49 -12.38 4.26
C GLY A 30 -5.88 -13.02 4.17
N GLY A 31 -6.52 -12.91 3.02
CA GLY A 31 -7.87 -13.41 2.74
C GLY A 31 -8.97 -12.35 2.78
N VAL A 32 -8.62 -11.11 3.11
CA VAL A 32 -9.51 -9.94 3.02
C VAL A 32 -8.94 -8.99 1.99
N GLN A 33 -9.70 -8.72 0.93
CA GLN A 33 -9.32 -7.73 -0.08
C GLN A 33 -9.88 -6.36 0.24
N ARG A 34 -9.07 -5.33 0.04
CA ARG A 34 -9.44 -3.93 0.22
C ARG A 34 -8.97 -3.10 -0.95
N GLU A 35 -9.77 -2.14 -1.36
CA GLU A 35 -9.41 -1.17 -2.39
C GLU A 35 -8.83 0.09 -1.75
N ALA A 36 -7.77 0.64 -2.34
CA ALA A 36 -7.17 1.91 -1.94
C ALA A 36 -6.69 2.69 -3.16
N THR A 37 -6.89 4.01 -3.15
CA THR A 37 -6.39 4.91 -4.18
C THR A 37 -5.11 5.58 -3.69
N THR A 38 -4.07 5.59 -4.52
CA THR A 38 -2.75 6.16 -4.17
C THR A 38 -2.12 6.94 -5.32
N HIS A 39 -1.56 8.10 -5.00
CA HIS A 39 -0.99 9.05 -5.98
C HIS A 39 0.52 8.82 -6.11
N VAL A 40 0.90 7.68 -6.70
CA VAL A 40 2.30 7.29 -6.92
C VAL A 40 2.64 7.10 -8.40
N THR A 41 1.77 7.57 -9.29
CA THR A 41 1.86 7.43 -10.76
C THR A 41 3.10 8.08 -11.37
N GLU A 42 3.77 8.98 -10.65
CA GLU A 42 5.08 9.54 -11.04
C GLU A 42 6.17 8.44 -11.13
N ASN A 43 6.09 7.42 -10.28
CA ASN A 43 7.12 6.39 -10.14
C ASN A 43 6.66 4.98 -10.50
N TYR A 44 5.35 4.72 -10.51
CA TYR A 44 4.83 3.37 -10.67
C TYR A 44 3.62 3.34 -11.60
N GLY A 45 3.60 2.37 -12.51
CA GLY A 45 2.43 1.93 -13.23
C GLY A 45 1.79 0.68 -12.62
N PRO A 46 0.63 0.23 -13.13
CA PRO A 46 -0.04 -0.98 -12.66
C PRO A 46 0.84 -2.23 -12.63
N ASP A 47 1.67 -2.42 -13.66
CA ASP A 47 2.54 -3.58 -13.79
C ASP A 47 3.74 -3.55 -12.81
N ASP A 48 4.13 -2.37 -12.33
CA ASP A 48 5.21 -2.22 -11.35
C ASP A 48 4.75 -2.60 -9.94
N VAL A 49 3.47 -2.39 -9.63
CA VAL A 49 2.92 -2.63 -8.29
C VAL A 49 2.23 -3.98 -8.16
N ARG A 50 1.67 -4.54 -9.24
CA ARG A 50 0.98 -5.83 -9.19
C ARG A 50 1.91 -6.95 -8.74
N GLY A 51 1.49 -7.72 -7.74
CA GLY A 51 2.27 -8.80 -7.14
C GLY A 51 3.33 -8.33 -6.13
N THR A 52 3.41 -7.02 -5.85
CA THR A 52 4.33 -6.48 -4.84
C THR A 52 3.61 -6.27 -3.50
N GLN A 53 4.37 -6.33 -2.41
CA GLN A 53 3.87 -6.02 -1.08
C GLN A 53 3.95 -4.52 -0.79
N VAL A 54 2.92 -4.01 -0.10
CA VAL A 54 2.80 -2.63 0.37
C VAL A 54 2.38 -2.60 1.84
N VAL A 55 2.67 -1.50 2.54
CA VAL A 55 2.15 -1.23 3.88
C VAL A 55 0.89 -0.37 3.80
N VAL A 56 -0.15 -0.75 4.54
CA VAL A 56 -1.48 -0.13 4.50
C VAL A 56 -1.99 0.15 5.91
N VAL A 57 -2.62 1.30 6.12
CA VAL A 57 -3.43 1.58 7.32
C VAL A 57 -4.82 0.97 7.12
N THR A 58 -5.31 0.17 8.07
CA THR A 58 -6.53 -0.63 7.90
C THR A 58 -7.69 -0.28 8.83
N ASN A 59 -7.47 0.52 9.88
CA ASN A 59 -8.49 0.84 10.87
C ASN A 59 -9.28 2.14 10.59
N GLY A 60 -9.10 2.76 9.41
CA GLY A 60 -9.90 3.88 8.92
C GLY A 60 -11.11 3.45 8.09
N PRO A 61 -11.98 4.39 7.67
CA PRO A 61 -13.08 4.11 6.75
C PRO A 61 -12.59 3.63 5.37
N GLU A 62 -11.44 4.15 4.94
CA GLU A 62 -10.77 3.80 3.70
C GLU A 62 -9.31 3.40 4.01
N PRO A 63 -8.78 2.32 3.41
CA PRO A 63 -7.39 1.95 3.59
C PRO A 63 -6.45 2.97 2.93
N VAL A 64 -5.33 3.25 3.59
CA VAL A 64 -4.32 4.20 3.09
C VAL A 64 -3.01 3.47 2.85
N VAL A 65 -2.55 3.45 1.60
CA VAL A 65 -1.25 2.88 1.22
C VAL A 65 -0.14 3.87 1.60
N LEU A 66 0.88 3.39 2.30
CA LEU A 66 1.96 4.23 2.77
C LEU A 66 3.09 4.37 1.74
N ALA A 67 3.54 5.62 1.57
CA ALA A 67 4.69 5.97 0.75
C ALA A 67 5.55 7.03 1.47
N ALA A 68 6.86 6.98 1.28
CA ALA A 68 7.76 8.07 1.63
C ALA A 68 7.71 9.14 0.54
N VAL A 69 7.38 10.37 0.90
CA VAL A 69 7.39 11.51 -0.03
C VAL A 69 8.77 12.15 -0.04
N SER A 70 9.50 11.97 -1.14
CA SER A 70 10.84 12.53 -1.35
C SER A 70 10.76 13.74 -2.28
N PRO A 71 11.39 14.88 -1.95
CA PRO A 71 11.42 16.04 -2.85
C PRO A 71 12.09 15.77 -4.21
N SER A 72 13.00 14.81 -4.29
CA SER A 72 13.75 14.50 -5.51
C SER A 72 13.33 13.20 -6.19
N GLN A 73 12.54 12.37 -5.52
CA GLN A 73 12.15 11.05 -6.02
C GLN A 73 10.64 10.81 -5.99
N GLY A 74 9.81 11.83 -5.74
CA GLY A 74 8.37 11.68 -5.65
C GLY A 74 7.94 10.77 -4.49
N ALA A 75 6.76 10.16 -4.62
CA ALA A 75 6.23 9.21 -3.64
C ALA A 75 6.79 7.79 -3.87
N VAL A 76 7.44 7.22 -2.86
CA VAL A 76 8.09 5.89 -2.90
C VAL A 76 7.37 4.93 -1.96
N LEU A 77 6.78 3.85 -2.49
CA LEU A 77 5.98 2.90 -1.71
C LEU A 77 6.79 2.24 -0.58
N LEU A 78 6.18 2.14 0.60
CA LEU A 78 6.74 1.39 1.72
C LEU A 78 6.37 -0.09 1.60
N ARG A 79 7.37 -0.95 1.85
CA ARG A 79 7.25 -2.40 1.81
C ARG A 79 8.23 -3.04 2.80
N PRO A 80 7.98 -4.26 3.30
CA PRO A 80 8.96 -4.97 4.12
C PRO A 80 10.24 -5.25 3.31
N ASP A 81 11.38 -5.40 4.01
CA ASP A 81 12.67 -5.72 3.40
C ASP A 81 12.71 -7.14 2.78
N ARG A 82 11.81 -8.01 3.26
CA ARG A 82 11.64 -9.40 2.85
C ARG A 82 10.15 -9.73 2.76
N PRO A 83 9.75 -10.69 1.90
CA PRO A 83 8.37 -11.15 1.88
C PRO A 83 7.91 -11.67 3.24
N VAL A 84 6.72 -11.25 3.66
CA VAL A 84 6.04 -11.75 4.87
C VAL A 84 4.61 -12.19 4.52
N ALA A 85 3.90 -12.84 5.45
CA ALA A 85 2.52 -13.22 5.21
C ALA A 85 1.63 -11.97 5.06
N ASP A 86 0.68 -11.98 4.11
CA ASP A 86 -0.30 -10.91 3.99
C ASP A 86 -1.17 -10.83 5.26
N GLY A 87 -1.48 -9.60 5.69
CA GLY A 87 -2.13 -9.31 6.98
C GLY A 87 -1.17 -9.25 8.17
N THR A 88 0.15 -9.44 7.97
CA THR A 88 1.15 -9.25 9.03
C THR A 88 1.07 -7.83 9.58
N GLN A 89 0.99 -7.71 10.91
CA GLN A 89 1.00 -6.42 11.61
C GLN A 89 2.39 -5.77 11.52
N VAL A 90 2.42 -4.48 11.23
CA VAL A 90 3.62 -3.65 11.31
C VAL A 90 3.69 -3.00 12.70
N VAL A 91 4.88 -3.02 13.32
CA VAL A 91 5.14 -2.54 14.69
C VAL A 91 6.31 -1.57 14.76
#